data_AF-A0A6N8AT72-F1
#
_entry.id   AF-A0A6N8AT72-F1
#
_cell.length_a   1.000
_cell.length_b   1.000
_cell.length_c   1.000
_cell.angle_alpha   90.00
_cell.angle_beta   90.00
_cell.angle_gamma   90.00
#
_symmetry.space_group_name_H-M   'P 1'
#
loop_
_entity.id
_entity.type
_entity.pdbx_description
1 polymer ?
#
loop_
_entity_poly.entity_id
_entity_poly.type
_entity_poly.pdbx_seq_one_letter_code
_entity_poly.pdbx_strand_id
1 'polypeptide(L)'
;MIRTLLAITLLLAGIVVWQRGSVAVAHRQADNAATARAAAEGERDAARAELTQANRIIATERASTAAANALAAQYEQEKADAQAASDRVVADLRAGNQRLHDRWQAALATAGLSATAAAAAGADGGPADRYESAGRIVRAAEECAAQVKGLQAFARLCSGGAR
;
A
#
# COMPACT_ATOMS: atom_id res chain seq x y z
N MET A 1 60.49 57.76 47.88
CA MET A 1 60.85 56.44 47.33
C MET A 1 59.89 55.34 47.74
N ILE A 2 59.63 55.11 49.04
CA ILE A 2 58.66 54.09 49.50
C ILE A 2 57.22 54.35 49.01
N ARG A 3 56.75 55.61 49.07
CA ARG A 3 55.39 55.99 48.63
C ARG A 3 55.14 55.77 47.14
N THR A 4 56.14 56.05 46.30
CA THR A 4 56.06 55.83 44.84
C THR A 4 56.09 54.35 44.48
N LEU A 5 56.91 53.55 45.17
CA LEU A 5 56.92 52.09 45.00
C LEU A 5 55.58 51.46 45.39
N LEU A 6 54.96 51.90 46.49
CA LEU A 6 53.63 51.44 46.90
C LEU A 6 52.53 51.79 45.90
N ALA A 7 52.58 52.98 45.29
CA ALA A 7 51.61 53.37 44.27
C ALA A 7 51.73 52.50 43.01
N ILE A 8 52.96 52.21 42.58
CA ILE A 8 53.22 51.36 41.40
C ILE A 8 52.77 49.93 41.67
N THR A 9 53.05 49.36 42.84
CA THR A 9 52.62 47.99 43.17
C THR A 9 51.11 47.86 43.23
N LEU A 10 50.39 48.86 43.77
CA LEU A 10 48.93 48.88 43.76
C LEU A 10 48.35 48.99 42.33
N LEU A 11 48.97 49.82 41.48
CA LEU A 11 48.54 49.97 40.09
C LEU A 11 48.75 48.67 39.30
N LEU A 12 49.90 48.02 39.46
CA LEU A 12 50.18 46.72 38.86
C LEU A 12 49.22 45.64 39.37
N ALA A 13 48.92 45.62 40.67
CA ALA A 13 47.94 44.70 41.24
C ALA A 13 46.54 44.92 40.64
N GLY A 14 46.13 46.17 40.44
CA GLY A 14 44.87 46.52 39.78
C GLY A 14 44.80 46.01 38.34
N ILE A 15 45.88 46.16 37.56
CA ILE A 15 45.98 45.64 36.18
C ILE A 15 45.87 44.11 36.15
N VAL A 16 46.57 43.41 37.05
CA VAL A 16 46.52 41.95 37.11
C VAL A 16 45.11 41.46 37.45
N VAL A 17 44.42 42.09 38.40
CA VAL A 17 43.02 41.75 38.74
C VAL A 17 42.10 42.00 37.54
N TRP A 18 42.26 43.13 36.85
CA TRP A 18 41.46 43.46 35.67
C TRP A 18 41.66 42.46 34.52
N GLN A 19 42.91 42.11 34.20
CA GLN A 19 43.24 41.13 33.16
C GLN A 19 42.69 39.73 33.49
N ARG A 20 42.78 39.30 34.76
CA ARG A 20 42.20 38.01 35.17
C ARG A 20 40.68 38.02 35.11
N GLY A 21 40.05 39.15 35.46
CA GLY A 21 38.60 39.34 35.32
C GLY A 21 38.13 39.28 33.87
N SER A 22 38.81 39.96 32.95
CA SER A 22 38.43 39.97 31.53
C SER A 22 38.58 38.60 30.87
N VAL A 23 39.65 37.86 31.19
CA VAL A 23 39.87 36.50 30.68
C VAL A 23 38.82 35.53 31.24
N ALA A 24 38.47 35.64 32.53
CA ALA A 24 37.41 34.82 33.12
C ALA A 24 36.04 35.06 32.49
N VAL A 25 35.71 36.31 32.15
CA VAL A 25 34.48 36.65 31.42
C VAL A 25 34.51 36.10 29.99
N ALA A 26 35.64 36.21 29.29
CA ALA A 26 35.79 35.69 27.93
C ALA A 26 35.61 34.15 27.87
N HIS A 27 36.20 33.41 28.82
CA HIS A 27 36.00 31.96 28.92
C HIS A 27 34.53 31.61 29.17
N ARG A 28 33.86 32.27 30.11
CA ARG A 28 32.43 32.03 30.36
C ARG A 28 31.57 32.28 29.13
N GLN A 29 31.86 33.32 28.35
CA GLN A 29 31.13 33.56 27.10
C GLN A 29 31.40 32.49 26.03
N ALA A 30 32.65 32.03 25.92
CA ALA A 30 33.01 30.95 25.02
C ALA A 30 32.32 29.63 25.41
N ASP A 31 32.30 29.30 26.71
CA ASP A 31 31.64 28.12 27.24
C ASP A 31 30.12 28.20 26.99
N ASN A 32 29.49 29.34 27.30
CA ASN A 32 28.07 29.55 27.04
C ASN A 32 27.73 29.43 25.55
N ALA A 33 28.58 29.98 24.67
CA ALA A 33 28.40 29.86 23.23
C ALA A 33 28.58 28.42 22.74
N ALA A 34 29.52 27.66 23.31
CA ALA A 34 29.71 26.25 23.01
C ALA A 34 28.51 25.41 23.47
N THR A 35 27.99 25.65 24.68
CA THR A 35 26.78 24.99 25.17
C THR A 35 25.55 25.30 24.32
N ALA A 36 25.36 26.57 23.93
CA ALA A 36 24.26 26.97 23.05
C ALA A 36 24.34 26.31 21.67
N ARG A 37 25.55 26.19 21.09
CA ARG A 37 25.76 25.48 19.82
C ARG A 37 25.46 23.99 19.96
N ALA A 38 25.96 23.35 21.01
CA ALA A 38 25.70 21.94 21.26
C ALA A 38 24.20 21.65 21.44
N ALA A 39 23.47 22.55 22.14
CA ALA A 39 22.02 22.46 22.26
C ALA A 39 21.32 22.59 20.90
N ALA A 40 21.69 23.60 20.10
CA ALA A 40 21.10 23.80 18.77
C ALA A 40 21.42 22.65 17.80
N GLU A 41 22.62 22.07 17.86
CA GLU A 41 22.98 20.87 17.10
C GLU A 41 22.16 19.66 17.54
N GLY A 42 21.97 19.48 18.85
CA GLY A 42 21.11 18.43 19.40
C GLY A 42 19.66 18.56 18.94
N GLU A 43 19.08 19.76 18.99
CA GLU A 43 17.72 20.03 18.50
C GLU A 43 17.59 19.77 17.00
N ARG A 44 18.58 20.21 16.21
CA ARG A 44 18.60 19.96 14.76
C ARG A 44 18.67 18.48 14.44
N ASP A 45 19.51 17.74 15.15
CA ASP A 45 19.71 16.32 14.88
C ASP A 45 18.50 15.49 15.34
N ALA A 46 17.83 15.90 16.44
CA ALA A 46 16.54 15.36 16.84
C ALA A 46 15.46 15.62 15.77
N ALA A 47 15.33 16.86 15.28
CA ALA A 47 14.39 17.20 14.22
C ALA A 47 14.65 16.43 12.92
N ARG A 48 15.92 16.20 12.57
CA ARG A 48 16.30 15.36 11.41
C ARG A 48 15.93 13.90 11.61
N ALA A 49 16.09 13.37 12.82
CA ALA A 49 15.69 12.01 13.15
C ALA A 49 14.16 11.85 13.03
N GLU A 50 13.39 12.78 13.58
CA GLU A 50 11.93 12.82 13.46
C GLU A 50 11.48 12.92 11.99
N LEU A 51 12.08 13.81 11.20
CA LEU A 51 11.76 13.95 9.79
C LEU A 51 12.10 12.69 8.98
N THR A 52 13.22 12.04 9.30
CA THR A 52 13.60 10.77 8.67
C THR A 52 12.61 9.66 9.03
N GLN A 53 12.16 9.60 10.28
CA GLN A 53 11.15 8.65 10.72
C GLN A 53 9.79 8.91 10.03
N ALA A 54 9.34 10.16 9.98
CA ALA A 54 8.10 10.54 9.29
C ALA A 54 8.15 10.18 7.81
N ASN A 55 9.27 10.46 7.13
CA ASN A 55 9.45 10.10 5.72
C ASN A 55 9.45 8.58 5.50
N ARG A 56 10.00 7.79 6.43
CA ARG A 56 9.92 6.32 6.35
C ARG A 56 8.48 5.84 6.48
N ILE A 57 7.70 6.40 7.42
CA ILE A 57 6.28 6.06 7.59
C ILE A 57 5.50 6.38 6.30
N ILE A 58 5.64 7.61 5.78
CA ILE A 58 4.97 8.03 4.54
C ILE A 58 5.38 7.14 3.36
N ALA A 59 6.66 6.78 3.24
CA ALA A 59 7.12 5.89 2.18
C ALA A 59 6.47 4.50 2.26
N THR A 60 6.41 3.93 3.46
CA THR A 60 5.74 2.64 3.71
C THR A 60 4.24 2.72 3.41
N GLU A 61 3.55 3.76 3.84
CA GLU A 61 2.12 3.97 3.55
C GLU A 61 1.84 4.10 2.05
N ARG A 62 2.67 4.88 1.34
CA ARG A 62 2.56 5.02 -0.12
C ARG A 62 2.81 3.70 -0.84
N ALA A 63 3.82 2.94 -0.42
CA ALA A 63 4.11 1.63 -0.99
C ALA A 63 2.94 0.65 -0.75
N SER A 64 2.37 0.63 0.45
CA SER A 64 1.20 -0.18 0.80
C SER A 64 -0.02 0.20 -0.06
N THR A 65 -0.29 1.50 -0.20
CA THR A 65 -1.39 2.02 -1.02
C THR A 65 -1.20 1.67 -2.49
N ALA A 66 0.02 1.83 -3.03
CA ALA A 66 0.32 1.47 -4.41
C ALA A 66 0.10 -0.03 -4.67
N ALA A 67 0.52 -0.89 -3.74
CA ALA A 67 0.31 -2.33 -3.86
C ALA A 67 -1.17 -2.72 -3.76
N ALA A 68 -1.94 -2.08 -2.87
CA ALA A 68 -3.39 -2.27 -2.78
C ALA A 68 -4.12 -1.83 -4.06
N ASN A 69 -3.75 -0.67 -4.63
CA ASN A 69 -4.31 -0.18 -5.88
C ASN A 69 -4.00 -1.09 -7.07
N ALA A 70 -2.76 -1.62 -7.15
CA ALA A 70 -2.38 -2.57 -8.18
C ALA A 70 -3.20 -3.87 -8.08
N LEU A 71 -3.42 -4.37 -6.86
CA LEU A 71 -4.26 -5.55 -6.63
C LEU A 71 -5.73 -5.30 -7.03
N ALA A 72 -6.27 -4.13 -6.70
CA ALA A 72 -7.63 -3.76 -7.12
C ALA A 72 -7.76 -3.68 -8.64
N ALA A 73 -6.77 -3.11 -9.33
CA ALA A 73 -6.74 -3.05 -10.79
C ALA A 73 -6.69 -4.46 -11.41
N GLN A 74 -5.86 -5.35 -10.85
CA GLN A 74 -5.79 -6.74 -11.30
C GLN A 74 -7.14 -7.47 -11.11
N TYR A 75 -7.81 -7.27 -9.98
CA TYR A 75 -9.11 -7.89 -9.73
C TYR A 75 -10.18 -7.43 -10.73
N GLU A 76 -10.24 -6.14 -11.07
CA GLU A 76 -11.18 -5.65 -12.09
C GLU A 76 -10.83 -6.16 -13.50
N GLN A 77 -9.55 -6.31 -13.83
CA GLN A 77 -9.14 -6.95 -15.07
C GLN A 77 -9.58 -8.41 -15.13
N GLU A 78 -9.38 -9.18 -14.05
CA GLU A 78 -9.77 -10.59 -13.99
C GLU A 78 -11.29 -10.77 -14.14
N LYS A 79 -12.11 -9.82 -13.68
CA LYS A 79 -13.57 -9.81 -13.92
C LYS A 79 -13.91 -9.54 -15.38
N ALA A 80 -13.22 -8.60 -16.02
CA ALA A 80 -13.41 -8.33 -17.45
C ALA A 80 -13.00 -9.55 -18.30
N ASP A 81 -11.89 -10.19 -17.94
CA ASP A 81 -11.43 -11.42 -18.60
C ASP A 81 -12.42 -12.57 -18.41
N ALA A 82 -13.02 -12.71 -17.22
CA ALA A 82 -14.06 -13.70 -16.95
C ALA A 82 -15.33 -13.49 -17.80
N GLN A 83 -15.72 -12.23 -18.01
CA GLN A 83 -16.80 -11.91 -18.93
C GLN A 83 -16.43 -12.28 -20.37
N ALA A 84 -15.23 -11.93 -20.83
CA ALA A 84 -14.79 -12.24 -22.19
C ALA A 84 -14.67 -13.76 -22.46
N ALA A 85 -14.24 -14.53 -21.47
CA ALA A 85 -14.20 -15.99 -21.54
C ALA A 85 -15.61 -16.59 -21.61
N SER A 86 -16.54 -16.09 -20.80
CA SER A 86 -17.97 -16.44 -20.89
C SER A 86 -18.53 -16.19 -22.28
N ASP A 87 -18.34 -14.99 -22.83
CA ASP A 87 -18.83 -14.61 -24.16
C ASP A 87 -18.23 -15.51 -25.25
N ARG A 88 -16.94 -15.87 -25.13
CA ARG A 88 -16.28 -16.80 -26.03
C ARG A 88 -16.90 -18.20 -25.98
N VAL A 89 -17.16 -18.73 -24.79
CA VAL A 89 -17.82 -20.04 -24.63
C VAL A 89 -19.20 -20.04 -25.28
N VAL A 90 -20.00 -19.01 -25.07
CA VAL A 90 -21.32 -18.89 -25.69
C VAL A 90 -21.20 -18.83 -27.23
N ALA A 91 -20.26 -18.05 -27.75
CA ALA A 91 -20.02 -17.94 -29.19
C ALA A 91 -19.59 -19.28 -29.80
N ASP A 92 -18.65 -20.00 -29.15
CA ASP A 92 -18.18 -21.31 -29.61
C ASP A 92 -19.27 -22.38 -29.59
N LEU A 93 -20.17 -22.34 -28.60
CA LEU A 93 -21.33 -23.22 -28.54
C LEU A 93 -22.33 -22.93 -29.68
N ARG A 94 -22.55 -21.64 -30.02
CA ARG A 94 -23.41 -21.25 -31.16
C ARG A 94 -22.81 -21.62 -32.51
N ALA A 95 -21.50 -21.47 -32.66
CA ALA A 95 -20.77 -21.82 -33.88
C ALA A 95 -20.61 -23.35 -34.05
N GLY A 96 -20.88 -24.13 -32.99
CA GLY A 96 -20.66 -25.58 -32.98
C GLY A 96 -19.20 -25.99 -32.82
N ASN A 97 -18.31 -25.05 -32.50
CA ASN A 97 -16.89 -25.29 -32.19
C ASN A 97 -16.72 -26.07 -30.89
N GLN A 98 -17.65 -25.90 -29.96
CA GLN A 98 -17.74 -26.65 -28.71
C GLN A 98 -19.08 -27.38 -28.61
N ARG A 99 -19.10 -28.48 -27.86
CA ARG A 99 -20.32 -29.24 -27.59
C ARG A 99 -20.45 -29.48 -26.09
N LEU A 100 -21.64 -29.24 -25.56
CA LEU A 100 -21.97 -29.59 -24.18
C LEU A 100 -21.92 -31.12 -24.02
N HIS A 101 -21.50 -31.57 -22.84
CA HIS A 101 -21.37 -32.99 -22.50
C HIS A 101 -22.69 -33.76 -22.65
N ASP A 102 -22.61 -35.06 -22.92
CA ASP A 102 -23.76 -35.89 -23.30
C ASP A 102 -24.88 -35.92 -22.26
N ARG A 103 -24.61 -35.76 -20.96
CA ARG A 103 -25.67 -35.61 -19.94
C ARG A 103 -26.52 -34.35 -20.12
N TRP A 104 -25.93 -33.26 -20.63
CA TRP A 104 -26.64 -32.03 -20.96
C TRP A 104 -27.30 -32.14 -22.35
N GLN A 105 -26.77 -33.00 -23.22
CA GLN A 105 -27.41 -33.34 -24.49
C GLN A 105 -28.52 -34.40 -24.36
N ALA A 106 -28.48 -35.28 -23.36
CA ALA A 106 -29.53 -36.26 -23.12
C ALA A 106 -30.84 -35.55 -22.77
N ALA A 107 -30.76 -34.41 -22.07
CA ALA A 107 -31.86 -33.48 -21.88
C ALA A 107 -32.36 -32.84 -23.20
N LEU A 108 -31.53 -32.72 -24.26
CA LEU A 108 -31.98 -32.36 -25.61
C LEU A 108 -32.78 -33.49 -26.27
N ALA A 109 -32.28 -34.72 -26.18
CA ALA A 109 -32.90 -35.88 -26.83
C ALA A 109 -34.25 -36.25 -26.20
N THR A 110 -34.38 -36.17 -24.87
CA THR A 110 -35.68 -36.36 -24.19
C THR A 110 -36.61 -35.14 -24.31
N ALA A 111 -36.09 -33.92 -24.52
CA ALA A 111 -36.93 -32.76 -24.83
C ALA A 111 -37.63 -32.89 -26.20
N GLY A 112 -37.01 -33.56 -27.18
CA GLY A 112 -37.63 -33.85 -28.49
C GLY A 112 -38.79 -34.86 -28.43
N LEU A 113 -38.75 -35.82 -27.49
CA LEU A 113 -39.87 -36.72 -27.19
C LEU A 113 -40.98 -36.06 -26.36
N SER A 114 -40.67 -34.90 -25.76
CA SER A 114 -41.56 -34.07 -24.96
C SER A 114 -42.32 -33.02 -25.79
N ALA A 115 -42.37 -33.08 -27.13
CA ALA A 115 -43.04 -32.04 -27.92
C ALA A 115 -44.53 -31.82 -27.53
N THR A 116 -45.21 -32.88 -27.08
CA THR A 116 -46.61 -32.85 -26.59
C THR A 116 -46.73 -32.40 -25.13
N ALA A 117 -45.67 -32.54 -24.32
CA ALA A 117 -45.63 -32.09 -22.92
C ALA A 117 -44.99 -30.68 -22.77
N ALA A 118 -44.14 -30.27 -23.69
CA ALA A 118 -43.53 -28.94 -23.83
C ALA A 118 -44.54 -27.86 -24.24
N ALA A 119 -45.65 -28.24 -24.86
CA ALA A 119 -46.78 -27.33 -25.07
C ALA A 119 -47.55 -27.03 -23.77
N ALA A 120 -47.41 -27.88 -22.73
CA ALA A 120 -48.09 -27.75 -21.44
C ALA A 120 -47.17 -27.27 -20.30
N ALA A 121 -45.87 -27.52 -20.39
CA ALA A 121 -44.86 -27.03 -19.46
C ALA A 121 -44.13 -25.83 -20.08
N GLY A 122 -44.55 -24.62 -19.70
CA GLY A 122 -43.93 -23.39 -20.19
C GLY A 122 -42.42 -23.34 -19.90
N ALA A 123 -41.64 -23.09 -20.95
CA ALA A 123 -40.33 -22.45 -20.91
C ALA A 123 -39.15 -23.18 -20.24
N ASP A 124 -39.00 -24.50 -20.42
CA ASP A 124 -37.66 -25.10 -20.30
C ASP A 124 -36.84 -24.77 -21.56
N GLY A 125 -35.93 -23.82 -21.38
CA GLY A 125 -35.29 -23.00 -22.42
C GLY A 125 -34.64 -23.75 -23.59
N GLY A 126 -34.70 -23.11 -24.76
CA GLY A 126 -34.15 -23.62 -26.00
C GLY A 126 -32.61 -23.78 -25.97
N PRO A 127 -31.99 -24.22 -27.08
CA PRO A 127 -30.53 -24.32 -27.19
C PRO A 127 -29.80 -23.02 -26.78
N ALA A 128 -30.36 -21.86 -27.13
CA ALA A 128 -29.82 -20.55 -26.77
C ALA A 128 -29.76 -20.31 -25.25
N ASP A 129 -30.83 -20.60 -24.51
CA ASP A 129 -30.89 -20.40 -23.06
C ASP A 129 -29.89 -21.29 -22.32
N ARG A 130 -29.63 -22.49 -22.85
CA ARG A 130 -28.61 -23.40 -22.31
C ARG A 130 -27.19 -22.94 -22.59
N TYR A 131 -26.92 -22.38 -23.77
CA TYR A 131 -25.60 -21.79 -24.05
C TYR A 131 -25.33 -20.61 -23.14
N GLU A 132 -26.33 -19.72 -22.97
CA GLU A 132 -26.26 -18.62 -22.01
C GLU A 132 -26.09 -19.11 -20.56
N SER A 133 -26.76 -20.20 -20.19
CA SER A 133 -26.58 -20.82 -18.86
C SER A 133 -25.16 -21.35 -18.65
N ALA A 134 -24.59 -22.02 -19.66
CA ALA A 134 -23.20 -22.48 -19.61
C ALA A 134 -22.23 -21.30 -19.49
N GLY A 135 -22.43 -20.24 -20.28
CA GLY A 135 -21.66 -19.00 -20.17
C GLY A 135 -21.71 -18.41 -18.76
N ARG A 136 -22.90 -18.27 -18.16
CA ARG A 136 -23.06 -17.76 -16.79
C ARG A 136 -22.32 -18.61 -15.76
N ILE A 137 -22.32 -19.94 -15.89
CA ILE A 137 -21.63 -20.84 -14.97
C ILE A 137 -20.11 -20.68 -15.09
N VAL A 138 -19.57 -20.63 -16.31
CA VAL A 138 -18.13 -20.41 -16.54
C VAL A 138 -17.71 -19.06 -15.95
N ARG A 139 -18.48 -18.00 -16.25
CA ARG A 139 -18.23 -16.66 -15.68
C ARG A 139 -18.20 -16.70 -14.16
N ALA A 140 -19.22 -17.28 -13.54
CA ALA A 140 -19.32 -17.33 -12.09
C ALA A 140 -18.14 -18.09 -11.46
N ALA A 141 -17.70 -19.18 -12.09
CA ALA A 141 -16.53 -19.94 -11.64
C ALA A 141 -15.23 -19.10 -11.71
N GLU A 142 -15.02 -18.37 -12.82
CA GLU A 142 -13.84 -17.52 -13.00
C GLU A 142 -13.87 -16.29 -12.07
N GLU A 143 -15.02 -15.64 -11.90
CA GLU A 143 -15.20 -14.56 -10.92
C GLU A 143 -14.93 -15.04 -9.49
N CYS A 144 -15.37 -16.24 -9.11
CA CYS A 144 -15.07 -16.84 -7.82
C CYS A 144 -13.57 -17.11 -7.65
N ALA A 145 -12.91 -17.63 -8.69
CA ALA A 145 -11.48 -17.86 -8.67
C ALA A 145 -10.68 -16.55 -8.52
N ALA A 146 -11.07 -15.51 -9.27
CA ALA A 146 -10.50 -14.16 -9.18
C ALA A 146 -10.71 -13.57 -7.77
N GLN A 147 -11.91 -13.73 -7.20
CA GLN A 147 -12.22 -13.26 -5.85
C GLN A 147 -11.36 -13.97 -4.79
N VAL A 148 -11.26 -15.30 -4.84
CA VAL A 148 -10.41 -16.07 -3.91
C VAL A 148 -8.95 -15.66 -4.04
N LYS A 149 -8.44 -15.53 -5.27
CA LYS A 149 -7.07 -15.10 -5.54
C LYS A 149 -6.81 -13.69 -5.00
N GLY A 150 -7.72 -12.74 -5.25
CA GLY A 150 -7.65 -11.37 -4.76
C GLY A 150 -7.65 -11.30 -3.23
N LEU A 151 -8.56 -12.03 -2.58
CA LEU A 151 -8.64 -12.09 -1.11
C LEU A 151 -7.36 -12.70 -0.49
N GLN A 152 -6.83 -13.77 -1.08
CA GLN A 152 -5.57 -14.37 -0.61
C GLN A 152 -4.38 -13.43 -0.81
N ALA A 153 -4.32 -12.71 -1.94
CA ALA A 153 -3.28 -11.73 -2.20
C ALA A 153 -3.36 -10.56 -1.20
N PHE A 154 -4.56 -10.07 -0.91
CA PHE A 154 -4.79 -9.04 0.10
C PHE A 154 -4.39 -9.51 1.51
N ALA A 155 -4.77 -10.72 1.90
CA ALA A 155 -4.38 -11.29 3.20
C ALA A 155 -2.85 -11.43 3.34
N ARG A 156 -2.13 -11.79 2.25
CA ARG A 156 -0.66 -11.80 2.22
C ARG A 156 -0.08 -10.40 2.34
N LEU A 157 -0.69 -9.40 1.70
CA LEU A 157 -0.30 -8.00 1.82
C LEU A 157 -0.41 -7.50 3.27
N CYS A 158 -1.53 -7.79 3.94
CA CYS A 158 -1.77 -7.38 5.32
C CYS A 158 -0.86 -8.12 6.32
N SER A 159 -0.64 -9.42 6.13
CA SER A 159 0.22 -10.22 7.03
C SER A 159 1.72 -9.96 6.84
N GLY A 160 2.15 -9.53 5.66
CA GLY A 160 3.52 -9.11 5.38
C GLY A 160 3.92 -7.77 6.00
N GLY A 161 2.94 -6.91 6.32
CA GLY A 161 3.18 -5.63 7.03
C GLY A 161 3.18 -5.72 8.55
N ALA A 162 2.92 -6.90 9.13
CA ALA A 162 2.81 -7.12 10.58
C ALA A 162 4.11 -7.66 11.24
N ARG A 163 5.28 -7.44 10.64
CA ARG A 163 6.58 -7.78 11.23
C ARG A 163 7.50 -6.58 11.29
#